data_AF-A0A6A7N0E0-F1
#
_entry.id   AF-A0A6A7N0E0-F1
#
_cell.length_a   1.000
_cell.length_b   1.000
_cell.length_c   1.000
_cell.angle_alpha   90.00
_cell.angle_beta   90.00
_cell.angle_gamma   90.00
#
_symmetry.space_group_name_H-M   'P 1'
#
loop_
_entity.id
_entity.type
_entity.pdbx_description
1 polymer ?
#
loop_
_entity_poly.entity_id
_entity_poly.type
_entity_poly.pdbx_seq_one_letter_code
_entity_poly.pdbx_strand_id
1 'polypeptide(L)'
;MKRILALLGVVAVTGCASVAGEKMQPVSVTTIFDNKEIAGLGCTLTNDAGSWFLTSPASVTVHKSTGDLAIDCKKDSYAGTATAVSKSNGAVWGNILLGGGIGYIVDRNTGAGFDYPPTIVVTLRQLDTVGIPANAPLKPVSSTDSAAKAN
;
A
#
# COMPACT_ATOMS: atom_id res chain seq x y z
N MET A 1 16.03 -29.56 56.82
CA MET A 1 16.67 -29.07 55.58
C MET A 1 15.58 -28.65 54.61
N LYS A 2 15.72 -27.44 54.06
CA LYS A 2 14.63 -26.60 53.53
C LYS A 2 14.27 -26.95 52.08
N ARG A 3 12.96 -26.84 51.83
CA ARG A 3 12.20 -27.05 50.61
C ARG A 3 12.76 -26.25 49.43
N ILE A 4 12.87 -26.88 48.26
CA ILE A 4 12.75 -26.18 46.98
C ILE A 4 11.80 -27.02 46.12
N LEU A 5 10.53 -26.64 46.14
CA LEU A 5 9.58 -27.03 45.10
C LEU A 5 10.07 -26.41 43.78
N ALA A 6 10.59 -27.24 42.88
CA ALA A 6 10.74 -26.85 41.49
C ALA A 6 9.33 -26.84 40.85
N LEU A 7 8.66 -25.70 40.93
CA LEU A 7 7.48 -25.42 40.11
C LEU A 7 7.96 -25.43 38.65
N LEU A 8 7.74 -26.56 37.97
CA LEU A 8 7.81 -26.64 36.51
C LEU A 8 6.64 -25.80 35.96
N GLY A 9 6.87 -24.51 35.79
CA GLY A 9 5.97 -23.62 35.09
C GLY A 9 5.94 -24.00 33.61
N VAL A 10 5.08 -24.94 33.24
CA VAL A 10 4.68 -25.15 31.84
C VAL A 10 3.88 -23.92 31.44
N VAL A 11 4.59 -22.91 30.94
CA VAL A 11 3.95 -21.80 30.21
C VAL A 11 3.46 -22.42 28.91
N ALA A 12 2.18 -22.81 28.91
CA ALA A 12 1.47 -23.12 27.69
C ALA A 12 1.40 -21.82 26.86
N VAL A 13 2.35 -21.66 25.95
CA VAL A 13 2.26 -20.65 24.90
C VAL A 13 1.23 -21.16 23.89
N THR A 14 -0.05 -21.08 24.23
CA THR A 14 -1.14 -21.11 23.24
C THR A 14 -1.26 -19.71 22.64
N GLY A 15 -0.15 -19.19 22.13
CA GLY A 15 -0.18 -18.09 21.20
C GLY A 15 -0.28 -18.71 19.82
N CYS A 16 -1.29 -18.35 19.04
CA CYS A 16 -1.17 -18.40 17.58
C CYS A 16 -0.13 -17.34 17.18
N ALA A 17 1.12 -17.58 17.56
CA ALA A 17 2.22 -16.70 17.25
C ALA A 17 2.64 -17.06 15.83
N SER A 18 2.08 -16.37 14.84
CA SER A 18 2.65 -16.33 13.50
C SER A 18 4.00 -15.59 13.60
N VAL A 19 5.03 -16.28 14.10
CA VAL A 19 6.44 -15.82 14.20
C VAL A 19 7.14 -16.03 12.85
N ALA A 20 6.42 -15.73 11.77
CA ALA A 20 6.98 -15.63 10.44
C ALA A 20 6.33 -14.39 9.84
N GLY A 21 7.11 -13.32 9.64
CA GLY A 21 6.63 -12.12 8.98
C GLY A 21 6.09 -12.49 7.61
N GLU A 22 4.77 -12.58 7.50
CA GLU A 22 4.12 -12.98 6.26
C GLU A 22 4.34 -11.86 5.25
N LYS A 23 4.98 -12.15 4.12
CA LYS A 23 5.29 -11.13 3.09
C LYS A 23 4.06 -10.66 2.33
N MET A 24 2.96 -11.39 2.44
CA MET A 24 1.71 -11.09 1.79
C MET A 24 0.76 -10.49 2.81
N GLN A 25 0.05 -9.42 2.44
CA GLN A 25 -0.90 -8.75 3.31
C GLN A 25 -2.19 -8.47 2.54
N PRO A 26 -3.37 -8.86 3.06
CA PRO A 26 -4.63 -8.37 2.53
C PRO A 26 -4.81 -6.89 2.90
N VAL A 27 -5.10 -6.06 1.91
CA VAL A 27 -5.39 -4.63 2.06
C VAL A 27 -6.74 -4.32 1.41
N SER A 28 -7.58 -3.58 2.12
CA SER A 28 -8.90 -3.17 1.66
C SER A 28 -8.87 -1.72 1.17
N VAL A 29 -9.46 -1.45 0.01
CA VAL A 29 -9.56 -0.11 -0.57
C VAL A 29 -11.02 0.27 -0.70
N THR A 30 -11.38 1.43 -0.15
CA THR A 30 -12.66 2.10 -0.36
C THR A 30 -12.43 3.50 -0.92
N THR A 31 -13.45 4.06 -1.57
CA THR A 31 -13.36 5.32 -2.30
C THR A 31 -14.49 6.23 -1.89
N ILE A 32 -14.18 7.48 -1.56
CA ILE A 32 -15.15 8.47 -1.08
C ILE A 32 -15.13 9.74 -1.93
N PHE A 33 -16.30 10.33 -2.14
CA PHE A 33 -16.49 11.64 -2.76
C PHE A 33 -17.59 12.37 -1.98
N ASP A 34 -17.38 13.64 -1.61
CA ASP A 34 -18.34 14.43 -0.83
C ASP A 34 -18.93 13.66 0.37
N ASN A 35 -18.05 13.02 1.15
CA ASN A 35 -18.38 12.21 2.32
C ASN A 35 -19.29 10.98 2.05
N LYS A 36 -19.43 10.56 0.79
CA LYS A 36 -20.18 9.36 0.39
C LYS A 36 -19.26 8.35 -0.27
N GLU A 37 -19.46 7.08 0.04
CA GLU A 37 -18.76 6.00 -0.66
C GLU A 37 -19.26 5.89 -2.10
N ILE A 38 -18.32 5.78 -3.04
CA ILE A 38 -18.60 5.51 -4.45
C ILE A 38 -17.93 4.19 -4.82
N ALA A 39 -18.69 3.29 -5.44
CA ALA A 39 -18.21 1.98 -5.88
C ALA A 39 -17.89 1.94 -7.38
N GLY A 40 -17.15 0.91 -7.78
CA GLY A 40 -16.81 0.59 -9.15
C GLY A 40 -15.62 1.36 -9.71
N LEU A 41 -14.73 1.90 -8.88
CA LEU A 41 -13.50 2.53 -9.38
C LEU A 41 -12.40 1.51 -9.58
N GLY A 42 -11.78 1.52 -10.74
CA GLY A 42 -10.58 0.74 -11.00
C GLY A 42 -9.40 1.37 -10.27
N CYS A 43 -8.80 0.62 -9.36
CA CYS A 43 -7.65 1.06 -8.56
C CYS A 43 -6.42 0.23 -8.89
N THR A 44 -5.28 0.91 -9.06
CA THR A 44 -3.95 0.32 -9.18
C THR A 44 -3.17 0.60 -7.91
N LEU A 45 -2.65 -0.45 -7.27
CA LEU A 45 -1.80 -0.37 -6.09
C LEU A 45 -0.38 -0.75 -6.52
N THR A 46 0.63 0.04 -6.19
CA THR A 46 2.00 -0.16 -6.66
C THR A 46 3.01 0.10 -5.55
N ASN A 47 4.00 -0.79 -5.45
CA ASN A 47 5.24 -0.58 -4.71
C ASN A 47 6.41 -1.18 -5.53
N ASP A 48 7.59 -1.28 -4.94
CA ASP A 48 8.80 -1.87 -5.54
C ASP A 48 8.72 -3.40 -5.71
N ALA A 49 7.79 -4.09 -5.04
CA ALA A 49 7.58 -5.52 -5.20
C ALA A 49 6.60 -5.87 -6.34
N GLY A 50 5.75 -4.93 -6.77
CA GLY A 50 4.85 -5.17 -7.89
C GLY A 50 3.69 -4.18 -8.02
N SER A 51 2.71 -4.58 -8.81
CA SER A 51 1.45 -3.85 -8.99
C SER A 51 0.26 -4.78 -8.93
N TRP A 52 -0.82 -4.31 -8.31
CA TRP A 52 -2.06 -5.03 -8.10
C TRP A 52 -3.24 -4.17 -8.55
N PHE A 53 -4.31 -4.83 -8.97
CA PHE A 53 -5.49 -4.17 -9.51
C PHE A 53 -6.73 -4.66 -8.77
N LEU A 54 -7.65 -3.75 -8.46
CA LEU A 54 -8.95 -4.07 -7.89
C LEU A 54 -10.00 -3.08 -8.36
N THR A 55 -11.27 -3.42 -8.14
CA THR A 55 -12.39 -2.49 -8.32
C THR A 55 -12.98 -2.20 -6.95
N SER A 56 -12.94 -0.95 -6.49
CA SER A 56 -13.39 -0.57 -5.14
C SER A 56 -14.92 -0.66 -4.99
N PRO A 57 -15.46 -0.91 -3.78
CA PRO A 57 -14.75 -1.39 -2.60
C PRO A 57 -14.33 -2.86 -2.77
N ALA A 58 -13.06 -3.17 -2.52
CA ALA A 58 -12.55 -4.54 -2.56
C ALA A 58 -11.26 -4.68 -1.77
N SER A 59 -10.86 -5.92 -1.50
CA SER A 59 -9.58 -6.26 -0.90
C SER A 59 -8.70 -7.00 -1.90
N VAL A 60 -7.39 -6.74 -1.84
CA VAL A 60 -6.38 -7.47 -2.61
C VAL A 60 -5.21 -7.83 -1.70
N THR A 61 -4.62 -9.00 -1.94
CA THR A 61 -3.42 -9.42 -1.22
C THR A 61 -2.19 -8.87 -1.93
N VAL A 62 -1.50 -7.92 -1.30
CA VAL A 62 -0.28 -7.28 -1.81
C VAL A 62 0.96 -7.89 -1.19
N HIS A 63 2.10 -7.76 -1.85
CA HIS A 63 3.40 -8.06 -1.24
C HIS A 63 3.87 -6.83 -0.46
N LYS A 64 4.20 -7.02 0.82
CA LYS A 64 4.70 -5.97 1.72
C LYS A 64 6.08 -5.50 1.26
N SER A 65 6.38 -4.24 1.53
CA SER A 65 7.68 -3.67 1.24
C SER A 65 8.06 -2.62 2.27
N THR A 66 9.36 -2.29 2.33
CA THR A 66 9.87 -1.10 3.00
C THR A 66 9.41 0.20 2.34
N GLY A 67 9.05 0.15 1.06
CA GLY A 67 8.49 1.27 0.31
C GLY A 67 7.00 1.45 0.56
N ASP A 68 6.53 2.69 0.46
CA ASP A 68 5.11 3.02 0.57
C ASP A 68 4.32 2.45 -0.61
N LEU A 69 3.06 2.09 -0.34
CA LEU A 69 2.14 1.61 -1.36
C LEU A 69 1.41 2.81 -1.96
N ALA A 70 1.61 3.08 -3.25
CA ALA A 70 0.87 4.09 -3.99
C ALA A 70 -0.44 3.49 -4.50
N ILE A 71 -1.54 4.25 -4.42
CA ILE A 71 -2.87 3.85 -4.87
C ILE A 71 -3.40 4.93 -5.81
N ASP A 72 -3.76 4.56 -7.03
CA ASP A 72 -4.41 5.42 -8.02
C ASP A 72 -5.75 4.79 -8.42
N CYS A 73 -6.85 5.50 -8.20
CA CYS A 73 -8.20 5.06 -8.52
C CYS A 73 -8.84 6.00 -9.54
N LYS A 74 -9.50 5.43 -10.56
CA LYS A 74 -10.17 6.19 -11.60
C LYS A 74 -11.43 5.50 -12.13
N LYS A 75 -12.42 6.31 -12.51
CA LYS A 75 -13.63 5.90 -13.24
C LYS A 75 -14.32 7.12 -13.83
N ASP A 76 -14.60 7.12 -15.12
CA ASP A 76 -15.27 8.24 -15.80
C ASP A 76 -14.59 9.58 -15.49
N SER A 77 -15.34 10.54 -14.92
CA SER A 77 -14.83 11.82 -14.44
C SER A 77 -14.32 11.80 -13.00
N TYR A 78 -14.21 10.66 -12.32
CA TYR A 78 -13.68 10.58 -10.96
C TYR A 78 -12.25 10.04 -10.94
N ALA A 79 -11.37 10.70 -10.20
CA ALA A 79 -10.02 10.23 -9.95
C ALA A 79 -9.59 10.55 -8.51
N GLY A 80 -8.74 9.71 -7.93
CA GLY A 80 -8.17 9.94 -6.60
C GLY A 80 -6.90 9.14 -6.40
N THR A 81 -6.02 9.66 -5.55
CA THR A 81 -4.75 9.01 -5.20
C THR A 81 -4.60 8.94 -3.69
N ALA A 82 -4.02 7.87 -3.19
CA ALA A 82 -3.63 7.73 -1.79
C ALA A 82 -2.26 7.08 -1.67
N THR A 83 -1.64 7.23 -0.50
CA THR A 83 -0.38 6.58 -0.16
C THR A 83 -0.55 5.86 1.17
N ALA A 84 -0.37 4.54 1.16
CA ALA A 84 -0.31 3.73 2.36
C ALA A 84 1.14 3.66 2.84
N VAL A 85 1.41 4.35 3.96
CA VAL A 85 2.76 4.39 4.55
C VAL A 85 3.14 3.02 5.09
N SER A 86 4.30 2.52 4.67
CA SER A 86 4.88 1.28 5.20
C SER A 86 5.42 1.49 6.61
N LYS A 87 5.03 0.63 7.57
CA LYS A 87 5.46 0.74 8.97
C LYS A 87 6.10 -0.54 9.46
N SER A 88 7.25 -0.42 10.13
CA SER A 88 7.90 -1.57 10.75
C SER A 88 6.99 -2.20 11.80
N ASN A 89 6.87 -3.53 11.78
CA ASN A 89 6.02 -4.28 12.68
C ASN A 89 6.81 -5.01 13.77
N GLY A 90 6.10 -5.68 14.69
CA GLY A 90 6.69 -6.42 15.81
C GLY A 90 7.55 -7.62 15.40
N ALA A 91 7.37 -8.15 14.18
CA ALA A 91 8.13 -9.30 13.70
C ALA A 91 9.63 -8.97 13.52
N VAL A 92 9.93 -7.71 13.17
CA VAL A 92 11.31 -7.18 13.13
C VAL A 92 12.02 -7.40 14.46
N TRP A 93 11.33 -7.18 15.58
CA TRP A 93 11.92 -7.35 16.90
C TRP A 93 12.13 -8.82 17.27
N GLY A 94 11.25 -9.73 16.82
CA GLY A 94 11.42 -11.17 17.00
C GLY A 94 12.63 -11.72 16.26
N ASN A 95 12.83 -11.32 15.00
CA ASN A 95 13.96 -11.74 14.18
C ASN A 95 15.29 -11.07 14.58
N ILE A 96 15.26 -9.85 15.13
CA ILE A 96 16.42 -9.24 15.79
C ILE A 96 16.81 -10.03 17.05
N LEU A 97 15.84 -10.40 17.89
CA LEU A 97 16.11 -11.11 19.15
C LEU A 97 16.58 -12.55 18.94
N LEU A 98 16.08 -13.23 17.90
CA LEU A 98 16.43 -14.63 17.60
C LEU A 98 17.60 -14.79 16.61
N GLY A 99 17.79 -13.85 15.69
CA GLY A 99 18.79 -13.92 14.60
C GLY A 99 19.79 -12.76 14.54
N GLY A 100 19.74 -11.82 15.48
CA GLY A 100 20.63 -10.65 15.54
C GLY A 100 20.44 -9.69 14.35
N GLY A 101 21.46 -8.87 14.07
CA GLY A 101 21.44 -7.92 12.95
C GLY A 101 21.24 -8.55 11.57
N ILE A 102 21.57 -9.84 11.41
CA ILE A 102 21.33 -10.59 10.17
C ILE A 102 19.81 -10.74 9.93
N GLY A 103 19.04 -11.06 10.97
CA GLY A 103 17.58 -11.16 10.88
C GLY A 103 16.93 -9.85 10.43
N TYR A 104 17.39 -8.72 10.97
CA TYR A 104 16.95 -7.39 10.57
C TYR A 104 17.21 -7.08 9.08
N ILE A 105 18.38 -7.45 8.56
CA ILE A 105 18.76 -7.20 7.17
C ILE A 105 17.90 -8.05 6.22
N VAL A 106 17.66 -9.32 6.54
CA VAL A 106 16.82 -10.22 5.73
C VAL A 106 15.37 -9.75 5.70
N ASP A 107 14.82 -9.32 6.83
CA ASP A 107 13.44 -8.81 6.90
C ASP A 107 13.25 -7.53 6.10
N ARG A 108 14.25 -6.66 6.12
CA ARG A 108 14.25 -5.43 5.32
C ARG A 108 14.30 -5.73 3.83
N ASN A 109 15.12 -6.68 3.42
CA ASN A 109 15.24 -7.07 2.01
C ASN A 109 13.99 -7.81 1.49
N THR A 110 13.20 -8.41 2.37
CA THR A 110 12.02 -9.19 1.99
C THR A 110 10.69 -8.49 2.25
N GLY A 111 10.68 -7.35 2.95
CA GLY A 111 9.45 -6.64 3.35
C GLY A 111 8.64 -7.31 4.46
N ALA A 112 9.08 -8.48 4.96
CA ALA A 112 8.37 -9.28 5.97
C ALA A 112 8.12 -8.51 7.30
N GLY A 113 9.05 -7.61 7.63
CA GLY A 113 9.04 -6.79 8.84
C GLY A 113 8.22 -5.50 8.75
N PHE A 114 7.45 -5.29 7.70
CA PHE A 114 6.72 -4.05 7.47
C PHE A 114 5.26 -4.34 7.15
N ASP A 115 4.34 -3.49 7.60
CA ASP A 115 2.91 -3.62 7.29
C ASP A 115 2.37 -2.30 6.73
N TYR A 116 1.38 -2.43 5.84
CA TYR A 116 0.53 -1.33 5.38
C TYR A 116 -0.70 -1.18 6.29
N PRO A 117 -1.39 -0.04 6.28
CA PRO A 117 -2.74 0.07 6.87
C PRO A 117 -3.68 -0.99 6.25
N PRO A 118 -4.47 -1.72 7.05
CA PRO A 118 -5.36 -2.77 6.54
C PRO A 118 -6.53 -2.21 5.72
N THR A 119 -6.88 -0.94 5.95
CA THR A 119 -7.94 -0.22 5.24
C THR A 119 -7.39 1.09 4.73
N ILE A 120 -7.61 1.35 3.45
CA ILE A 120 -7.19 2.55 2.73
C ILE A 120 -8.44 3.21 2.18
N VAL A 121 -8.62 4.49 2.50
CA VAL A 121 -9.70 5.31 1.96
C VAL A 121 -9.09 6.27 0.94
N VAL A 122 -9.59 6.23 -0.29
CA VAL A 122 -9.17 7.12 -1.37
C VAL A 122 -10.22 8.21 -1.57
N THR A 123 -9.84 9.45 -1.29
CA THR A 123 -10.70 10.61 -1.56
C THR A 123 -10.63 10.97 -3.04
N LEU A 124 -11.78 10.99 -3.68
CA LEU A 124 -11.95 11.28 -5.09
C LEU A 124 -12.14 12.78 -5.32
N ARG A 125 -11.78 13.21 -6.53
CA ARG A 125 -12.14 14.49 -7.13
C ARG A 125 -12.83 14.23 -8.46
N GLN A 126 -13.76 15.10 -8.81
CA GLN A 126 -14.34 15.13 -10.14
C GLN A 126 -13.42 15.93 -11.07
N LEU A 127 -13.04 15.34 -12.18
CA LEU A 127 -12.33 15.95 -13.28
C LEU A 127 -13.39 16.62 -14.15
N ASP A 128 -13.65 17.90 -13.90
CA ASP A 128 -14.54 18.67 -14.74
C ASP A 128 -13.90 18.91 -16.11
N THR A 129 -14.65 18.69 -17.18
CA THR A 129 -14.28 19.09 -18.56
C THR A 129 -14.36 20.61 -18.74
N VAL A 130 -13.90 21.40 -17.76
CA VAL A 130 -13.88 22.87 -17.89
C VAL A 130 -12.62 23.25 -18.67
N GLY A 131 -12.78 23.38 -19.99
CA GLY A 131 -11.76 24.01 -20.81
C GLY A 131 -11.91 23.97 -22.33
N ILE A 132 -12.79 23.13 -22.92
CA ILE A 132 -13.02 23.18 -24.37
C ILE A 132 -14.52 23.33 -24.63
N PRO A 133 -15.02 24.52 -24.98
CA PRO A 133 -16.38 24.65 -25.47
C PRO A 133 -16.51 23.83 -26.76
N ALA A 134 -17.49 22.94 -26.80
CA ALA A 134 -17.77 22.01 -27.91
C ALA A 134 -18.07 22.69 -29.27
N ASN A 135 -18.08 24.03 -29.34
CA ASN A 135 -18.33 24.84 -30.53
C ASN A 135 -17.20 25.84 -30.86
N ALA A 136 -16.02 25.74 -30.25
CA ALA A 136 -14.87 26.47 -30.78
C ALA A 136 -14.46 25.85 -32.13
N PRO A 137 -14.34 26.63 -33.22
CA PRO A 137 -13.74 26.12 -34.45
C PRO A 137 -12.36 25.56 -34.12
N LEU A 138 -12.12 24.30 -34.50
CA LEU A 138 -10.81 23.67 -34.40
C LEU A 138 -9.81 24.53 -35.18
N LYS A 139 -9.06 25.40 -34.49
CA LYS A 139 -7.83 25.91 -35.07
C LYS A 139 -6.84 24.75 -35.11
N PRO A 140 -6.19 24.49 -36.24
CA PRO A 140 -5.19 23.43 -36.32
C PRO A 140 -4.14 23.69 -35.24
N VAL A 141 -3.93 22.72 -34.35
CA VAL A 141 -2.73 22.67 -33.52
C VAL A 141 -1.57 22.46 -34.50
N SER A 142 -0.85 23.54 -34.78
CA SER A 142 0.42 23.52 -35.47
C SER A 142 1.41 22.77 -34.59
N SER A 143 1.54 21.48 -34.83
CA SER A 143 2.70 20.72 -34.40
C SER A 143 3.93 21.25 -35.14
N THR A 144 5.07 21.22 -34.44
CA THR A 144 6.44 21.44 -34.94
C THR A 144 6.92 22.89 -34.90
N ASP A 145 7.66 23.25 -33.84
CA ASP A 145 9.11 23.38 -33.97
C ASP A 145 9.79 23.54 -32.60
N SER A 146 10.61 22.56 -32.24
CA SER A 146 11.73 22.75 -31.31
C SER A 146 12.95 22.11 -31.93
N ALA A 147 13.41 22.73 -33.01
CA ALA A 147 14.76 22.57 -33.49
C ALA A 147 15.71 23.41 -32.62
N ALA A 148 16.60 22.67 -31.94
CA ALA A 148 17.96 23.00 -31.53
C ALA A 148 18.41 24.48 -31.44
N LYS A 149 18.85 24.85 -30.23
CA LYS A 149 19.78 25.97 -29.99
C LYS A 149 21.20 25.41 -29.85
N ALA A 150 22.14 25.83 -30.70
CA ALA A 150 23.57 25.81 -30.40
C ALA A 150 24.27 26.94 -31.18
N ASN A 151 25.02 27.75 -30.44
CA ASN A 151 26.06 28.64 -30.94
C ASN A 151 27.30 27.84 -31.31
#